data_AF-A0A401PVP8-F1
#
_entry.id   AF-A0A401PVP8-F1
#
_cell.length_a   1.000
_cell.length_b   1.000
_cell.length_c   1.000
_cell.angle_alpha   90.00
_cell.angle_beta   90.00
_cell.angle_gamma   90.00
#
_symmetry.space_group_name_H-M   'P 1'
#
loop_
_entity.id
_entity.type
_entity.pdbx_description
1 polymer ?
#
loop_
_entity_poly.entity_id
_entity_poly.type
_entity_poly.pdbx_seq_one_letter_code
_entity_poly.pdbx_strand_id
1 'polypeptide(L)'
;LIVALSVTLGMFLIELLGFFSGVSMFNGTQNLISIGTHASASVALLFFLFEQWPCNTYWWIFAFCSTLPACIEIVLMIAVFVLKKKPL
;
A
#
# COMPACT_ATOMS: atom_id res chain seq x y z
N LEU A 1 18.17 4.43 -3.61
CA LEU A 1 17.26 3.34 -4.01
C LEU A 1 17.09 2.26 -2.94
N ILE A 2 18.17 1.69 -2.38
CA ILE A 2 18.10 0.60 -1.37
C ILE A 2 17.20 0.94 -0.18
N VAL A 3 17.37 2.11 0.45
CA VAL A 3 16.55 2.54 1.59
C VAL A 3 15.07 2.57 1.22
N ALA A 4 14.73 3.20 0.10
CA ALA A 4 13.35 3.30 -0.35
C ALA A 4 12.75 1.91 -0.65
N LEU A 5 13.49 1.03 -1.33
CA LEU A 5 13.09 -0.38 -1.56
C LEU A 5 12.87 -1.15 -0.26
N SER A 6 13.75 -1.00 0.74
CA SER A 6 13.59 -1.67 2.04
C SER A 6 12.34 -1.21 2.79
N VAL A 7 12.02 0.09 2.72
CA VAL A 7 10.81 0.64 3.35
C VAL A 7 9.56 0.17 2.62
N THR A 8 9.56 0.16 1.28
CA THR A 8 8.47 -0.42 0.47
C THR A 8 8.20 -1.87 0.86
N LEU A 9 9.25 -2.67 1.07
CA LEU A 9 9.12 -4.07 1.46
C LEU A 9 8.51 -4.23 2.86
N GLY A 10 8.88 -3.35 3.79
CA GLY A 10 8.27 -3.30 5.12
C GLY A 10 6.79 -2.92 5.08
N MET A 11 6.43 -1.91 4.28
CA MET A 11 5.02 -1.48 4.10
C MET A 11 4.18 -2.56 3.44
N PHE A 12 4.72 -3.27 2.45
CA PHE A 12 4.08 -4.42 1.83
C PHE A 12 3.76 -5.53 2.83
N LEU A 13 4.64 -5.79 3.81
CA LEU A 13 4.36 -6.79 4.85
C LEU A 13 3.17 -6.38 5.73
N ILE A 14 2.98 -5.09 5.99
CA ILE A 14 1.83 -4.59 6.76
C ILE A 14 0.54 -4.86 5.99
N GLU A 15 0.51 -4.51 4.70
CA GLU A 15 -0.64 -4.79 3.83
C GLU A 15 -0.95 -6.29 3.75
N LEU A 16 0.10 -7.13 3.64
CA LEU A 16 -0.06 -8.57 3.61
C LEU A 16 -0.66 -9.11 4.92
N LEU A 17 -0.21 -8.61 6.07
CA LEU A 17 -0.75 -9.00 7.38
C LEU A 17 -2.18 -8.53 7.58
N GLY A 18 -2.51 -7.31 7.17
CA GLY A 18 -3.87 -6.77 7.20
C GLY A 18 -4.83 -7.56 6.32
N PHE A 19 -4.39 -7.95 5.12
CA PHE A 19 -5.12 -8.85 4.23
C PHE A 19 -5.32 -10.24 4.85
N PHE A 20 -4.27 -10.86 5.38
CA PHE A 20 -4.34 -12.18 6.04
C PHE A 20 -5.20 -12.18 7.31
N SER A 21 -5.33 -11.04 8.00
CA SER A 21 -6.21 -10.91 9.16
C SER A 21 -7.70 -10.98 8.79
N GLY A 22 -8.04 -10.84 7.50
CA GLY A 22 -9.41 -10.80 6.99
C GLY A 22 -10.12 -9.46 7.23
N VAL A 23 -9.55 -8.55 8.02
CA VAL A 23 -10.17 -7.24 8.33
C VAL A 23 -10.35 -6.40 7.06
N SER A 24 -9.32 -6.38 6.23
CA SER A 24 -9.30 -5.67 4.95
C SER A 24 -10.16 -6.35 3.88
N MET A 25 -10.03 -7.68 3.74
CA MET A 25 -10.64 -8.43 2.63
C MET A 25 -12.17 -8.32 2.58
N PHE A 26 -12.83 -8.06 3.72
CA PHE A 26 -14.28 -7.90 3.81
C PHE A 26 -14.77 -6.45 3.70
N ASN A 27 -13.88 -5.46 3.56
CA ASN A 27 -14.25 -4.06 3.35
C ASN A 27 -14.13 -3.69 1.86
N GLY A 28 -15.27 -3.56 1.19
CA GLY A 28 -15.33 -3.26 -0.24
C GLY A 28 -14.69 -1.93 -0.64
N THR A 29 -14.73 -0.93 0.24
CA THR A 29 -14.14 0.40 -0.02
C THR A 29 -12.62 0.32 0.00
N GLN A 30 -12.05 -0.39 0.98
CA GLN A 30 -10.60 -0.56 1.07
C GLN A 30 -10.07 -1.44 -0.07
N ASN A 31 -10.83 -2.46 -0.48
CA ASN A 31 -10.45 -3.29 -1.62
C ASN A 31 -10.42 -2.49 -2.95
N LEU A 32 -11.38 -1.59 -3.17
CA LEU A 32 -11.38 -0.69 -4.33
C LEU A 32 -10.17 0.25 -4.33
N ILE A 33 -9.84 0.84 -3.17
CA ILE A 33 -8.69 1.74 -3.05
C ILE A 33 -7.40 0.96 -3.29
N SER A 34 -7.25 -0.23 -2.69
CA SER A 34 -6.09 -1.11 -2.87
C SER A 34 -5.86 -1.46 -4.34
N ILE A 35 -6.90 -1.88 -5.07
CA ILE A 35 -6.80 -2.19 -6.50
C ILE A 35 -6.38 -0.95 -7.30
N GLY A 36 -6.96 0.22 -7.02
CA GLY A 36 -6.60 1.48 -7.68
C GLY A 36 -5.14 1.88 -7.43
N THR A 37 -4.66 1.73 -6.19
CA THR A 37 -3.27 2.02 -5.83
C THR A 37 -2.29 1.03 -6.45
N HIS A 38 -2.62 -0.27 -6.52
CA HIS A 38 -1.75 -1.26 -7.17
C HIS A 38 -1.74 -1.14 -8.70
N ALA A 39 -2.88 -0.79 -9.31
CA ALA A 39 -2.95 -0.52 -10.75
C ALA A 39 -2.10 0.71 -11.13
N SER A 40 -2.23 1.81 -10.37
CA SER A 40 -1.39 3.00 -10.56
C SER A 40 0.09 2.73 -10.26
N ALA A 41 0.40 1.87 -9.30
CA ALA A 41 1.78 1.40 -9.04
C ALA A 41 2.38 0.70 -10.25
N SER A 42 1.60 -0.17 -10.90
CA SER A 42 2.05 -0.91 -12.06
C SER A 42 2.37 0.03 -13.24
N VAL A 43 1.57 1.07 -13.41
CA VAL A 43 1.83 2.14 -14.40
C VAL A 43 3.08 2.96 -14.03
N ALA A 44 3.22 3.38 -12.77
CA ALA A 44 4.38 4.15 -12.34
C ALA A 44 5.69 3.34 -12.39
N LEU A 45 5.61 2.02 -12.16
CA LEU A 45 6.71 1.07 -12.32
C LEU A 45 7.16 0.95 -13.78
N LEU A 46 6.22 0.97 -14.74
CA LEU A 46 6.55 0.98 -16.16
C LEU A 46 7.36 2.23 -16.53
N PHE A 47 6.95 3.41 -16.07
CA PHE A 47 7.72 4.65 -16.29
C PHE A 47 9.12 4.60 -15.67
N PHE A 48 9.23 4.03 -14.47
CA PHE A 48 10.52 3.84 -13.80
C PHE A 48 11.47 2.92 -14.58
N LEU A 49 10.93 1.88 -15.23
CA LEU A 49 11.70 0.98 -16.08
C LEU A 49 12.21 1.68 -17.34
N PHE A 50 11.37 2.49 -18.00
CA PHE A 50 11.74 3.23 -19.21
C PHE A 50 12.81 4.30 -18.95
N GLU A 51 12.77 4.97 -17.80
CA GLU A 51 13.70 6.05 -17.44
C GLU A 51 15.05 5.57 -16.86
N GLN A 52 15.35 4.27 -16.91
CA GLN A 52 16.58 3.69 -16.36
C GLN A 52 16.78 3.91 -14.84
N TRP A 53 15.74 3.64 -14.05
CA TRP A 53 15.83 3.51 -12.58
C TRP A 53 16.22 4.79 -11.80
N PRO A 54 15.72 6.00 -12.13
CA PRO A 54 16.09 7.22 -11.43
C PRO A 54 15.52 7.25 -10.00
N CYS A 55 16.36 7.59 -9.02
CA CYS A 55 15.94 7.61 -7.61
C CYS A 55 14.82 8.61 -7.31
N ASN A 56 14.73 9.73 -8.05
CA ASN A 56 13.71 10.76 -7.83
C ASN A 56 12.29 10.25 -8.17
N THR A 57 12.16 9.55 -9.29
CA THR A 57 10.88 8.96 -9.74
C THR A 57 10.41 7.86 -8.79
N TYR A 58 11.34 7.12 -8.16
CA TYR A 58 10.99 6.09 -7.20
C TYR A 58 10.26 6.63 -5.96
N TRP A 59 10.59 7.84 -5.48
CA TRP A 59 9.90 8.44 -4.34
C TRP A 59 8.43 8.72 -4.60
N TRP A 60 8.09 9.08 -5.85
CA TRP A 60 6.69 9.24 -6.26
C TRP A 60 5.94 7.91 -6.29
N ILE A 61 6.58 6.84 -6.76
CA ILE A 61 6.01 5.48 -6.73
C ILE A 61 5.76 5.06 -5.28
N PHE A 62 6.75 5.26 -4.41
CA PHE A 62 6.67 4.92 -2.99
C PHE A 62 5.52 5.66 -2.27
N ALA A 63 5.36 6.95 -2.51
CA ALA A 63 4.33 7.77 -1.87
C ALA A 63 2.92 7.34 -2.29
N PHE A 64 2.66 7.22 -3.60
CA PHE A 64 1.32 6.87 -4.08
C PHE A 64 0.94 5.42 -3.83
N CYS A 65 1.91 4.50 -3.87
CA CYS A 65 1.61 3.08 -4.02
C CYS A 65 1.97 2.22 -2.81
N SER A 66 2.75 2.73 -1.86
CA SER A 66 3.15 1.96 -0.67
C SER A 66 2.76 2.68 0.62
N THR A 67 2.92 4.02 0.67
CA THR A 67 2.53 4.80 1.86
C THR A 67 1.01 4.87 2.01
N LEU A 68 0.28 5.24 0.95
CA LEU A 68 -1.18 5.36 1.01
C LEU A 68 -1.89 4.06 1.42
N PRO A 69 -1.68 2.91 0.74
CA PRO A 69 -2.38 1.68 1.11
C PRO A 69 -1.95 1.14 2.47
N ALA A 70 -0.66 1.19 2.83
CA ALA A 70 -0.21 0.80 4.16
C ALA A 70 -0.79 1.69 5.29
N CYS A 71 -0.92 3.01 5.07
CA CYS A 71 -1.57 3.90 6.04
C CYS A 71 -3.05 3.55 6.23
N ILE A 72 -3.78 3.28 5.15
CA ILE A 72 -5.20 2.88 5.20
C ILE A 72 -5.36 1.56 5.95
N GLU A 73 -4.47 0.60 5.71
CA GLU A 73 -4.45 -0.67 6.44
C GLU A 73 -4.19 -0.49 7.93
N ILE A 74 -3.19 0.32 8.31
CA ILE A 74 -2.92 0.62 9.72
C ILE A 74 -4.15 1.25 10.39
N VAL A 75 -4.80 2.20 9.72
CA VAL A 75 -6.00 2.86 10.25
C VAL A 75 -7.15 1.86 10.43
N LEU A 76 -7.36 0.94 9.49
CA LEU A 76 -8.39 -0.10 9.60
C LEU A 76 -8.09 -1.10 10.70
N MET A 77 -6.84 -1.54 10.81
CA MET A 77 -6.38 -2.42 11.90
C MET A 77 -6.63 -1.76 13.26
N ILE A 78 -6.30 -0.48 13.41
CA ILE A 78 -6.59 0.27 14.65
C ILE A 78 -8.10 0.37 14.87
N ALA A 79 -8.89 0.70 13.84
CA ALA A 79 -10.34 0.84 13.96
C ALA A 79 -11.03 -0.46 14.41
N VAL A 80 -10.56 -1.61 13.93
CA VAL A 80 -11.16 -2.91 14.22
C VAL A 80 -10.62 -3.53 15.50
N PHE A 81 -9.31 -3.52 15.73
CA PHE A 81 -8.71 -4.13 16.93
C PHE A 81 -8.79 -3.24 18.17
N VAL A 82 -8.61 -1.92 18.03
CA VAL A 82 -8.59 -0.99 19.17
C VAL A 82 -9.97 -0.40 19.42
N LEU A 83 -10.61 0.15 18.39
CA LEU A 83 -11.92 0.82 18.55
C LEU A 83 -13.11 -0.15 18.49
N LYS A 84 -12.89 -1.45 18.19
CA LYS A 84 -13.93 -2.47 18.00
C LYS A 84 -15.06 -2.05 17.06
N LYS A 85 -14.78 -1.16 16.10
CA LYS A 85 -15.77 -0.80 15.09
C LYS A 85 -15.92 -1.95 14.11
N LYS A 86 -17.14 -2.19 13.64
CA LYS A 86 -17.35 -3.14 12.54
C LYS A 86 -16.64 -2.61 11.30
N PRO A 87 -15.89 -3.46 10.55
CA PRO A 87 -15.45 -3.09 9.22
C PRO A 87 -16.71 -2.81 8.39
N LEU A 88 -16.81 -1.59 7.86
CA LEU A 88 -17.89 -1.14 6.98
C LEU A 88 -17.77 -1.80 5.61
#